data_AF-A0A4Q2ZFE5-F1
#
_entry.id   AF-A0A4Q2ZFE5-F1
#
_cell.length_a   1.000
_cell.length_b   1.000
_cell.length_c   1.000
_cell.angle_alpha   90.00
_cell.angle_beta   90.00
_cell.angle_gamma   90.00
#
_symmetry.space_group_name_H-M   'P 1'
#
loop_
_entity.id
_entity.type
_entity.pdbx_description
1 polymer ?
#
loop_
_entity_poly.entity_id
_entity_poly.type
_entity_poly.pdbx_seq_one_letter_code
_entity_poly.pdbx_strand_id
1 'polypeptide(L)'
;MFIRRSLLLALLLSVALVSPARAWTSRTAESTALSNIGSFIKFFESEKKRMPESWKELDEFWEKPLDRSYPLVLPTRRYELFSPPPNIRLYGRSVQVIAMTRKPMWETTREGNMGRTLALKGPGRYLLRRSEDGSIASEWLPEPAIQRFWPSTGRALPVPDDEPERPWVKAAREQMMMKRVGIGVASALVAAWIAARFLGKRRDRATQLVG
;
A
#
# COMPACT_ATOMS: atom_id res chain seq x y z
N MET A 1 14.30 36.88 -25.56
CA MET A 1 12.97 36.62 -24.96
C MET A 1 12.53 35.15 -24.97
N PHE A 2 12.89 34.35 -26.00
CA PHE A 2 12.49 32.92 -26.11
C PHE A 2 12.99 32.00 -24.98
N ILE A 3 14.18 32.24 -24.43
CA ILE A 3 14.83 31.37 -23.43
C ILE A 3 14.07 31.33 -22.09
N ARG A 4 13.45 32.44 -21.68
CA ARG A 4 12.64 32.49 -20.44
C ARG A 4 11.36 31.66 -20.54
N ARG A 5 10.76 31.55 -21.74
CA ARG A 5 9.54 30.77 -21.95
C ARG A 5 9.80 29.26 -21.92
N SER A 6 10.93 28.79 -22.46
CA SER A 6 11.29 27.36 -22.45
C SER A 6 11.63 26.84 -21.05
N LEU A 7 12.31 27.64 -20.23
CA LEU A 7 12.63 27.29 -18.84
C LEU A 7 11.37 27.26 -17.96
N LEU A 8 10.46 28.22 -18.15
CA LEU A 8 9.16 28.21 -17.45
C LEU A 8 8.30 27.02 -17.87
N LEU A 9 8.30 26.64 -19.16
CA LEU A 9 7.56 25.46 -19.62
C LEU A 9 8.13 24.16 -19.04
N ALA A 10 9.45 24.02 -19.02
CA ALA A 10 10.11 22.86 -18.41
C ALA A 10 9.83 22.79 -16.89
N LEU A 11 9.88 23.93 -16.19
CA LEU A 11 9.57 24.02 -14.77
C LEU A 11 8.10 23.69 -14.48
N LEU A 12 7.16 24.21 -15.28
CA LEU A 12 5.72 23.94 -15.19
C LEU A 12 5.39 22.48 -15.51
N LEU A 13 6.06 21.86 -16.49
CA LEU A 13 5.93 20.42 -16.77
C LEU A 13 6.44 19.57 -15.61
N SER A 14 7.53 19.96 -14.95
CA SER A 14 8.01 19.27 -13.75
C SER A 14 7.09 19.45 -12.53
N VAL A 15 6.38 20.58 -12.39
CA VAL A 15 5.42 20.79 -11.29
C VAL A 15 4.10 20.05 -11.54
N ALA A 16 3.63 19.96 -12.78
CA ALA A 16 2.41 19.22 -13.13
C ALA A 16 2.54 17.69 -12.93
N LEU A 17 3.77 17.15 -12.96
CA LEU A 17 4.05 15.74 -12.65
C LEU A 17 4.01 15.40 -11.15
N VAL A 18 3.89 16.40 -10.26
CA VAL A 18 3.92 16.22 -8.79
C VAL A 18 2.56 16.58 -8.14
N SER A 19 1.49 16.71 -8.92
CA SER A 19 0.15 16.78 -8.32
C SER A 19 -0.20 15.38 -7.75
N PRO A 20 -0.46 15.23 -6.45
CA PRO A 20 -0.89 13.95 -5.88
C PRO A 20 -2.30 13.67 -6.39
N ALA A 21 -2.39 12.95 -7.51
CA ALA A 21 -3.65 12.41 -7.98
C ALA A 21 -4.26 11.56 -6.86
N ARG A 22 -5.53 11.82 -6.57
CA ARG A 22 -6.32 11.10 -5.55
C ARG A 22 -6.15 9.60 -5.78
N ALA A 23 -5.39 8.93 -4.92
CA ALA A 23 -5.08 7.50 -5.04
C ALA A 23 -6.37 6.69 -4.95
N TRP A 24 -6.71 5.95 -6.01
CA TRP A 24 -7.78 4.96 -5.94
C TRP A 24 -7.14 3.65 -5.50
N THR A 25 -7.40 3.23 -4.26
CA THR A 25 -6.99 1.91 -3.82
C THR A 25 -7.84 0.88 -4.54
N SER A 26 -7.30 0.27 -5.61
CA SER A 26 -7.85 -0.97 -6.15
C SER A 26 -7.95 -2.02 -5.03
N ARG A 27 -8.96 -2.89 -5.05
CA ARG A 27 -8.99 -4.07 -4.17
C ARG A 27 -7.66 -4.80 -4.30
N THR A 28 -6.94 -4.93 -3.20
CA THR A 28 -5.65 -5.62 -3.17
C THR A 28 -5.88 -7.08 -2.84
N ALA A 29 -4.86 -7.93 -3.05
CA ALA A 29 -4.94 -9.33 -2.68
C ALA A 29 -5.29 -9.49 -1.19
N GLU A 30 -4.65 -8.71 -0.31
CA GLU A 30 -4.89 -8.72 1.13
C GLU A 30 -6.29 -8.23 1.52
N SER A 31 -6.82 -7.22 0.84
CA SER A 31 -8.21 -6.77 1.07
C SER A 31 -9.22 -7.85 0.69
N THR A 32 -9.00 -8.54 -0.44
CA THR A 32 -9.81 -9.69 -0.85
C THR A 32 -9.68 -10.86 0.13
N ALA A 33 -8.47 -11.12 0.63
CA ALA A 33 -8.19 -12.13 1.65
C ALA A 33 -9.07 -11.95 2.87
N LEU A 34 -8.99 -10.76 3.50
CA LEU A 34 -9.75 -10.46 4.70
C LEU A 34 -11.25 -10.42 4.45
N SER A 35 -11.70 -9.98 3.27
CA SER A 35 -13.11 -10.06 2.92
C SER A 35 -13.62 -11.50 2.82
N ASN A 36 -12.80 -12.41 2.28
CA ASN A 36 -13.12 -13.85 2.29
C ASN A 36 -13.18 -14.35 3.73
N ILE A 37 -12.13 -14.15 4.53
CA ILE A 37 -12.12 -14.49 5.97
C ILE A 37 -13.37 -13.97 6.68
N GLY A 38 -13.77 -12.72 6.43
CA GLY A 38 -14.97 -12.14 7.01
C GLY A 38 -16.25 -12.90 6.65
N SER A 39 -16.36 -13.38 5.41
CA SER A 39 -17.46 -14.23 4.97
C SER A 39 -17.44 -15.58 5.69
N PHE A 40 -16.26 -16.18 5.84
CA PHE A 40 -16.06 -17.44 6.57
C PHE A 40 -16.46 -17.33 8.04
N ILE A 41 -16.05 -16.26 8.71
CA ILE A 41 -16.42 -15.98 10.10
C ILE A 41 -17.93 -15.75 10.23
N LYS A 42 -18.52 -14.97 9.32
CA LYS A 42 -19.97 -14.70 9.34
C LYS A 42 -20.79 -15.99 9.20
N PHE A 43 -20.34 -16.90 8.34
CA PHE A 43 -20.98 -18.20 8.17
C PHE A 43 -20.78 -19.12 9.39
N PHE A 44 -19.58 -19.13 9.97
CA PHE A 44 -19.34 -19.83 11.24
C PHE A 44 -20.29 -19.33 12.34
N GLU A 45 -20.42 -18.02 12.49
CA GLU A 45 -21.31 -17.41 13.48
C GLU A 45 -22.79 -17.73 13.24
N SER A 46 -23.24 -17.79 11.97
CA SER A 46 -24.63 -18.12 11.67
C SER A 46 -24.97 -19.55 12.10
N GLU A 47 -24.03 -20.49 11.97
CA GLU A 47 -24.21 -21.90 12.35
C GLU A 47 -23.98 -22.16 13.83
N LYS A 48 -22.89 -21.64 14.40
CA LYS A 48 -22.46 -21.92 15.80
C LYS A 48 -22.99 -20.91 16.81
N LYS A 49 -23.62 -19.82 16.37
CA LYS A 49 -24.15 -18.73 17.22
C LYS A 49 -23.12 -18.07 18.15
N ARG A 50 -21.82 -18.17 17.80
CA ARG A 50 -20.72 -17.51 18.50
C ARG A 50 -19.54 -17.25 17.57
N MET A 51 -18.64 -16.37 17.99
CA MET A 51 -17.35 -16.13 17.32
C MET A 51 -16.45 -17.37 17.41
N PRO A 52 -15.63 -17.64 16.37
CA PRO A 52 -14.54 -18.58 16.48
C PRO A 52 -13.46 -18.04 17.44
N GLU A 53 -12.90 -18.93 18.24
CA GLU A 53 -11.84 -18.63 19.20
C GLU A 53 -10.45 -18.74 18.60
N SER A 54 -10.30 -19.52 17.53
CA SER A 54 -9.01 -19.76 16.88
C SER A 54 -9.14 -20.02 15.38
N TRP A 55 -8.04 -19.88 14.64
CA TRP A 55 -7.97 -20.32 13.24
C TRP A 55 -8.22 -21.82 13.09
N LYS A 56 -7.70 -22.63 14.03
CA LYS A 56 -7.90 -24.09 14.02
C LYS A 56 -9.38 -24.45 14.06
N GLU A 57 -10.16 -23.76 14.87
CA GLU A 57 -11.60 -23.97 14.93
C GLU A 57 -12.32 -23.60 13.63
N LEU A 58 -11.92 -22.50 12.99
CA LEU A 58 -12.42 -22.18 11.65
C LEU A 58 -12.04 -23.28 10.66
N ASP A 59 -10.79 -23.73 10.64
CA ASP A 59 -10.33 -24.77 9.71
C ASP A 59 -11.06 -26.12 9.90
N GLU A 60 -11.35 -26.51 11.14
CA GLU A 60 -12.10 -27.74 11.45
C GLU A 60 -13.58 -27.65 11.07
N PHE A 61 -14.14 -26.44 11.03
CA PHE A 61 -15.51 -26.22 10.62
C PHE A 61 -15.71 -26.37 9.09
N TRP A 62 -14.65 -26.21 8.30
CA TRP A 62 -14.70 -26.34 6.84
C TRP A 62 -14.12 -27.67 6.36
N GLU A 63 -14.61 -28.15 5.20
CA GLU A 63 -14.11 -29.41 4.60
C GLU A 63 -12.61 -29.35 4.27
N LYS A 64 -12.10 -28.14 3.98
CA LYS A 64 -10.68 -27.89 3.72
C LYS A 64 -10.21 -26.66 4.50
N PRO A 65 -8.98 -26.69 5.05
CA PRO A 65 -8.38 -25.52 5.68
C PRO A 65 -8.41 -24.30 4.76
N LEU A 66 -8.58 -23.11 5.33
CA LEU A 66 -8.67 -21.85 4.59
C LEU A 66 -7.47 -21.64 3.66
N ASP A 67 -6.28 -21.98 4.15
CA ASP A 67 -5.00 -21.89 3.44
C ASP A 67 -4.99 -22.72 2.16
N ARG A 68 -5.68 -23.86 2.14
CA ARG A 68 -5.77 -24.73 0.96
C ARG A 68 -6.82 -24.24 -0.04
N SER A 69 -7.86 -23.59 0.43
CA SER A 69 -8.94 -23.06 -0.42
C SER A 69 -8.49 -21.81 -1.18
N TYR A 70 -7.56 -21.02 -0.62
CA TYR A 70 -7.10 -19.77 -1.23
C TYR A 70 -5.58 -19.55 -1.07
N PRO A 71 -4.74 -20.42 -1.67
CA PRO A 71 -3.30 -20.44 -1.42
C PRO A 71 -2.57 -19.16 -1.81
N LEU A 72 -3.07 -18.41 -2.80
CA LEU A 72 -2.45 -17.18 -3.27
C LEU A 72 -2.74 -15.96 -2.39
N VAL A 73 -3.73 -16.06 -1.50
CA VAL A 73 -4.34 -14.90 -0.87
C VAL A 73 -4.37 -15.04 0.66
N LEU A 74 -4.33 -16.26 1.21
CA LEU A 74 -4.78 -16.54 2.57
C LEU A 74 -3.95 -17.59 3.33
N PRO A 75 -2.65 -17.42 3.62
CA PRO A 75 -2.11 -18.17 4.74
C PRO A 75 -2.58 -17.46 6.02
N THR A 76 -3.57 -18.07 6.69
CA THR A 76 -4.24 -17.61 7.92
C THR A 76 -3.27 -17.21 9.01
N ARG A 77 -2.09 -17.87 9.07
CA ARG A 77 -0.96 -17.50 9.93
C ARG A 77 -0.53 -16.04 9.85
N ARG A 78 -0.87 -15.32 8.77
CA ARG A 78 -0.59 -13.88 8.60
C ARG A 78 -1.47 -12.96 9.42
N TYR A 79 -2.58 -13.48 9.90
CA TYR A 79 -3.57 -12.72 10.63
C TYR A 79 -3.63 -13.23 12.06
N GLU A 80 -3.74 -12.30 13.00
CA GLU A 80 -4.17 -12.61 14.35
C GLU A 80 -5.70 -12.58 14.36
N LEU A 81 -6.32 -13.66 14.82
CA LEU A 81 -7.75 -13.69 15.15
C LEU A 81 -7.90 -13.27 16.62
N PHE A 82 -8.80 -12.34 16.89
CA PHE A 82 -9.04 -11.87 18.25
C PHE A 82 -10.33 -12.47 18.82
N SER A 83 -10.21 -13.22 19.90
CA SER A 83 -11.34 -13.67 20.72
C SER A 83 -11.08 -13.38 22.20
N PRO A 84 -11.92 -12.56 22.88
CA PRO A 84 -12.93 -11.70 22.29
C PRO A 84 -12.32 -10.59 21.40
N PRO A 85 -13.04 -10.06 20.38
CA PRO A 85 -12.61 -8.94 19.57
C PRO A 85 -12.45 -7.64 20.39
N PRO A 86 -11.31 -6.94 20.36
CA PRO A 86 -11.18 -5.64 21.03
C PRO A 86 -12.01 -4.56 20.32
N ASN A 87 -12.56 -3.64 21.10
CA ASN A 87 -13.23 -2.45 20.59
C ASN A 87 -12.22 -1.30 20.43
N ILE A 88 -12.26 -0.62 19.30
CA ILE A 88 -11.49 0.61 19.02
C ILE A 88 -12.41 1.72 18.52
N ARG A 89 -11.98 2.98 18.65
CA ARG A 89 -12.65 4.10 17.99
C ARG A 89 -11.95 4.42 16.66
N LEU A 90 -12.67 4.25 15.56
CA LEU A 90 -12.20 4.55 14.21
C LEU A 90 -13.13 5.58 13.56
N TYR A 91 -12.58 6.72 13.14
CA TYR A 91 -13.33 7.85 12.58
C TYR A 91 -14.54 8.29 13.43
N GLY A 92 -14.37 8.27 14.76
CA GLY A 92 -15.43 8.65 15.71
C GLY A 92 -16.49 7.57 15.97
N ARG A 93 -16.39 6.38 15.38
CA ARG A 93 -17.31 5.25 15.58
C ARG A 93 -16.65 4.13 16.36
N SER A 94 -17.40 3.41 17.19
CA SER A 94 -16.89 2.19 17.82
C SER A 94 -16.90 1.06 16.80
N VAL A 95 -15.80 0.32 16.71
CA VAL A 95 -15.70 -0.88 15.86
C VAL A 95 -14.98 -2.00 16.60
N GLN A 96 -15.41 -3.24 16.37
CA GLN A 96 -14.74 -4.44 16.86
C GLN A 96 -13.68 -4.88 15.85
N VAL A 97 -12.47 -5.16 16.29
CA VAL A 97 -11.42 -5.73 15.42
C VAL A 97 -11.45 -7.24 15.55
N ILE A 98 -11.94 -7.92 14.52
CA ILE A 98 -12.04 -9.38 14.48
C ILE A 98 -10.69 -10.02 14.19
N ALA A 99 -9.99 -9.49 13.18
CA ALA A 99 -8.68 -9.98 12.79
C ALA A 99 -7.77 -8.84 12.32
N MET A 100 -6.46 -9.02 12.42
CA MET A 100 -5.49 -8.04 11.93
C MET A 100 -4.24 -8.72 11.38
N THR A 101 -3.62 -8.16 10.34
CA THR A 101 -2.32 -8.65 9.87
C THR A 101 -1.26 -8.53 10.98
N ARG A 102 -0.50 -9.61 11.21
CA ARG A 102 0.50 -9.72 12.27
C ARG A 102 1.69 -8.78 12.09
N LYS A 103 2.06 -8.51 10.85
CA LYS A 103 3.20 -7.68 10.47
C LYS A 103 2.75 -6.46 9.67
N PRO A 104 3.29 -5.26 9.95
CA PRO A 104 3.09 -4.11 9.07
C PRO A 104 3.69 -4.39 7.70
N MET A 105 2.95 -4.10 6.64
CA MET A 105 3.38 -4.35 5.27
C MET A 105 3.29 -3.10 4.40
N TRP A 106 3.98 -3.15 3.28
CA TRP A 106 3.74 -2.24 2.17
C TRP A 106 2.69 -2.85 1.26
N GLU A 107 1.92 -2.02 0.60
CA GLU A 107 0.89 -2.46 -0.33
C GLU A 107 0.97 -1.66 -1.63
N THR A 108 0.63 -2.33 -2.73
CA THR A 108 0.53 -1.72 -4.05
C THR A 108 -0.77 -0.93 -4.19
N THR A 109 -0.65 0.34 -4.55
CA THR A 109 -1.77 1.21 -4.90
C THR A 109 -1.68 1.60 -6.37
N ARG A 110 -2.83 1.92 -6.96
CA ARG A 110 -2.90 2.52 -8.30
C ARG A 110 -3.19 4.01 -8.15
N GLU A 111 -2.26 4.85 -8.58
CA GLU A 111 -2.35 6.30 -8.50
C GLU A 111 -2.41 6.93 -9.92
N GLY A 112 -3.03 8.10 -10.03
CA GLY A 112 -3.20 8.83 -11.29
C GLY A 112 -4.60 8.72 -11.92
N ASN A 113 -4.96 9.71 -12.76
CA ASN A 113 -6.12 9.62 -13.64
C ASN A 113 -5.96 8.36 -14.51
N MET A 114 -6.82 7.36 -14.33
CA MET A 114 -6.79 6.00 -14.95
C MET A 114 -5.96 4.92 -14.25
N GLY A 115 -5.41 5.15 -13.04
CA GLY A 115 -4.74 4.08 -12.26
C GLY A 115 -3.51 3.46 -12.94
N ARG A 116 -2.84 4.23 -13.79
CA ARG A 116 -1.68 3.78 -14.58
C ARG A 116 -0.36 3.80 -13.81
N THR A 117 -0.27 4.50 -12.68
CA THR A 117 0.96 4.56 -11.89
C THR A 117 0.86 3.60 -10.73
N LEU A 118 1.73 2.59 -10.71
CA LEU A 118 1.93 1.76 -9.54
C LEU A 118 2.62 2.60 -8.46
N ALA A 119 2.02 2.66 -7.28
CA ALA A 119 2.60 3.27 -6.10
C ALA A 119 2.63 2.25 -4.96
N LEU A 120 3.41 2.56 -3.92
CA LEU A 120 3.48 1.78 -2.70
C LEU A 120 2.96 2.63 -1.54
N LYS A 121 1.97 2.10 -0.81
CA LYS A 121 1.45 2.67 0.42
C LYS A 121 1.93 1.82 1.59
N GLY A 122 2.49 2.45 2.63
CA GLY A 122 2.90 1.72 3.82
C GLY A 122 3.97 2.45 4.66
N PRO A 123 4.42 1.81 5.75
CA PRO A 123 3.91 0.56 6.28
C PRO A 123 2.52 0.71 6.93
N GLY A 124 1.71 -0.35 6.90
CA GLY A 124 0.41 -0.41 7.56
C GLY A 124 -0.10 -1.84 7.75
N ARG A 125 -1.28 -1.99 8.33
CA ARG A 125 -1.93 -3.29 8.53
C ARG A 125 -3.33 -3.27 7.98
N TYR A 126 -3.77 -4.45 7.57
CA TYR A 126 -5.18 -4.66 7.33
C TYR A 126 -5.88 -5.13 8.59
N LEU A 127 -7.09 -4.63 8.80
CA LEU A 127 -8.04 -5.05 9.81
C LEU A 127 -9.23 -5.72 9.12
N LEU A 128 -9.76 -6.76 9.75
CA LEU A 128 -11.15 -7.15 9.61
C LEU A 128 -11.92 -6.54 10.77
N ARG A 129 -12.82 -5.61 10.48
CA ARG A 129 -13.62 -4.93 11.50
C ARG A 129 -15.08 -5.27 11.39
N ARG A 130 -15.77 -5.28 12.53
CA ARG A 130 -17.23 -5.28 12.64
C ARG A 130 -17.70 -3.93 13.14
N SER A 131 -18.61 -3.31 12.39
CA SER A 131 -19.26 -2.06 12.78
C SER A 131 -20.40 -2.32 13.75
N GLU A 132 -20.93 -1.26 14.38
CA GLU A 132 -22.08 -1.34 15.30
C GLU A 132 -23.35 -1.95 14.66
N ASP A 133 -23.53 -1.79 13.35
CA ASP A 133 -24.63 -2.41 12.59
C ASP A 133 -24.41 -3.91 12.27
N GLY A 134 -23.31 -4.50 12.76
CA GLY A 134 -22.94 -5.89 12.51
C GLY A 134 -22.26 -6.13 11.15
N SER A 135 -22.07 -5.11 10.32
CA SER A 135 -21.36 -5.24 9.04
C SER A 135 -19.89 -5.57 9.26
N ILE A 136 -19.38 -6.57 8.54
CA ILE A 136 -17.96 -6.96 8.54
C ILE A 136 -17.30 -6.43 7.27
N ALA A 137 -16.19 -5.70 7.42
CA ALA A 137 -15.45 -5.12 6.32
C ALA A 137 -13.93 -5.19 6.55
N SER A 138 -13.17 -5.32 5.46
CA SER A 138 -11.71 -5.16 5.49
C SER A 138 -11.33 -3.69 5.38
N GLU A 139 -10.31 -3.27 6.13
CA GLU A 139 -9.83 -1.90 6.11
C GLU A 139 -8.31 -1.84 6.24
N TRP A 140 -7.67 -0.97 5.46
CA TRP A 140 -6.24 -0.68 5.57
C TRP A 140 -5.99 0.55 6.44
N LEU A 141 -5.14 0.42 7.45
CA LEU A 141 -4.70 1.53 8.27
C LEU A 141 -3.16 1.67 8.27
N PRO A 142 -2.63 2.89 8.14
CA PRO A 142 -1.20 3.14 8.33
C PRO A 142 -0.74 2.71 9.72
N GLU A 143 0.47 2.17 9.85
CA GLU A 143 1.01 1.71 11.14
C GLU A 143 1.00 2.83 12.21
N PRO A 144 1.35 4.10 11.88
CA PRO A 144 1.23 5.20 12.86
C PRO A 144 -0.21 5.49 13.30
N ALA A 145 -1.22 5.14 12.51
CA ALA A 145 -2.61 5.23 12.96
C ALA A 145 -2.88 4.13 14.00
N ILE A 146 -2.47 2.90 13.71
CA ILE A 146 -2.64 1.74 14.59
C ILE A 146 -1.97 1.96 15.94
N GLN A 147 -0.71 2.41 15.92
CA GLN A 147 0.03 2.70 17.16
C GLN A 147 -0.64 3.77 18.03
N ARG A 148 -1.45 4.67 17.45
CA ARG A 148 -2.18 5.70 18.21
C ARG A 148 -3.42 5.17 18.93
N PHE A 149 -4.18 4.26 18.32
CA PHE A 149 -5.43 3.78 18.91
C PHE A 149 -5.31 2.40 19.56
N TRP A 150 -4.37 1.55 19.15
CA TRP A 150 -4.26 0.19 19.68
C TRP A 150 -4.02 0.13 21.20
N PRO A 151 -3.20 1.01 21.81
CA PRO A 151 -3.00 1.00 23.25
C PRO A 151 -4.28 1.13 24.08
N SER A 152 -5.34 1.77 23.55
CA SER A 152 -6.62 1.89 24.26
C SER A 152 -7.35 0.54 24.43
N THR A 153 -6.91 -0.50 23.74
CA THR A 153 -7.47 -1.85 23.86
C THR A 153 -6.91 -2.62 25.07
N GLY A 154 -5.83 -2.12 25.69
CA GLY A 154 -5.11 -2.84 26.74
C GLY A 154 -4.39 -4.11 26.25
N ARG A 155 -4.27 -4.31 24.93
CA ARG A 155 -3.61 -5.48 24.32
C ARG A 155 -2.32 -5.08 23.61
N ALA A 156 -1.35 -5.98 23.62
CA ALA A 156 -0.18 -5.87 22.76
C ALA A 156 -0.60 -5.97 21.29
N LEU A 157 0.20 -5.39 20.39
CA LEU A 157 0.08 -5.68 18.97
C LEU A 157 0.44 -7.15 18.71
N PRO A 158 -0.17 -7.80 17.70
CA PRO A 158 0.18 -9.14 17.30
C PRO A 158 1.68 -9.29 17.05
N VAL A 159 2.20 -10.44 17.46
CA VAL A 159 3.58 -10.85 17.17
C VAL A 159 3.73 -11.02 15.65
N PRO A 160 4.68 -10.32 15.02
CA PRO A 160 4.97 -10.48 13.60
C PRO A 160 5.23 -11.95 13.24
N ASP A 161 4.74 -12.37 12.08
CA ASP A 161 5.08 -13.66 11.50
C ASP A 161 6.43 -13.61 10.77
N ASP A 162 6.98 -14.80 10.51
CA ASP A 162 8.19 -14.99 9.70
C ASP A 162 7.89 -15.05 8.19
N GLU A 163 6.71 -14.58 7.75
CA GLU A 163 6.38 -14.65 6.33
C GLU A 163 7.28 -13.74 5.50
N PRO A 164 7.70 -14.22 4.31
CA PRO A 164 8.42 -13.37 3.38
C PRO A 164 7.54 -12.21 2.93
N GLU A 165 8.21 -11.16 2.48
CA GLU A 165 7.56 -10.03 1.80
C GLU A 165 6.74 -10.53 0.61
N ARG A 166 5.60 -9.88 0.35
CA ARG A 166 4.71 -10.28 -0.73
C ARG A 166 5.40 -10.16 -2.09
N PRO A 167 5.29 -11.15 -2.98
CA PRO A 167 5.93 -11.11 -4.29
C PRO A 167 5.56 -9.85 -5.10
N TRP A 168 4.29 -9.42 -5.04
CA TRP A 168 3.83 -8.23 -5.75
C TRP A 168 4.38 -6.93 -5.17
N VAL A 169 4.62 -6.87 -3.86
CA VAL A 169 5.27 -5.72 -3.20
C VAL A 169 6.74 -5.63 -3.61
N LYS A 170 7.43 -6.77 -3.62
CA LYS A 170 8.82 -6.85 -4.11
C LYS A 170 8.92 -6.39 -5.56
N ALA A 171 8.09 -6.94 -6.45
CA ALA A 171 8.04 -6.56 -7.86
C ALA A 171 7.73 -5.07 -8.05
N ALA A 172 6.80 -4.51 -7.26
CA ALA A 172 6.47 -3.10 -7.29
C ALA A 172 7.66 -2.20 -6.89
N ARG A 173 8.39 -2.59 -5.83
CA ARG A 173 9.59 -1.86 -5.38
C ARG A 173 10.68 -1.88 -6.46
N GLU A 174 10.90 -3.03 -7.09
CA GLU A 174 11.85 -3.18 -8.21
C GLU A 174 11.46 -2.29 -9.39
N GLN A 175 10.19 -2.29 -9.80
CA GLN A 175 9.70 -1.41 -10.87
C GLN A 175 9.87 0.08 -10.54
N MET A 176 9.57 0.48 -9.30
CA MET A 176 9.76 1.86 -8.85
C MET A 176 11.23 2.26 -8.85
N MET A 177 12.13 1.37 -8.43
CA MET A 177 13.57 1.60 -8.47
C MET A 177 14.07 1.77 -9.90
N MET A 178 13.68 0.87 -10.82
CA MET A 178 14.03 0.95 -12.24
C MET A 178 13.53 2.26 -12.87
N LYS A 179 12.31 2.70 -12.53
CA LYS A 179 11.77 3.99 -12.99
C LYS A 179 12.61 5.17 -12.48
N ARG A 180 13.02 5.16 -11.22
CA ARG A 180 13.88 6.22 -10.64
C ARG A 180 15.25 6.28 -11.33
N VAL A 181 15.87 5.13 -11.56
CA VAL A 181 17.15 5.04 -12.29
C VAL A 181 16.99 5.59 -13.71
N GLY A 182 15.96 5.16 -14.44
CA GLY A 182 15.68 5.65 -15.78
C GLY A 182 15.47 7.16 -15.84
N ILE A 183 14.72 7.74 -14.89
CA ILE A 183 14.55 9.19 -14.77
C ILE A 183 15.90 9.88 -14.50
N GLY A 184 16.69 9.37 -13.56
CA GLY A 184 18.01 9.93 -13.24
C GLY A 184 18.95 9.95 -14.44
N VAL A 185 19.02 8.85 -15.20
CA VAL A 185 19.82 8.76 -16.43
C VAL A 185 19.32 9.75 -17.48
N ALA A 186 18.01 9.81 -17.72
CA ALA A 186 17.44 10.75 -18.68
C ALA A 186 17.72 12.21 -18.30
N SER A 187 17.57 12.57 -17.02
CA SER A 187 17.89 13.91 -16.51
C SER A 187 19.37 14.26 -16.70
N ALA A 188 20.28 13.31 -16.44
CA ALA A 188 21.71 13.51 -16.64
C ALA A 188 22.06 13.73 -18.12
N LEU A 189 21.46 12.95 -19.04
CA LEU A 189 21.66 13.11 -20.48
C LEU A 189 21.16 14.47 -20.98
N VAL A 190 19.98 14.92 -20.51
CA VAL A 190 19.45 16.26 -20.84
C VAL A 190 20.38 17.35 -20.32
N ALA A 191 20.85 17.25 -19.07
CA ALA A 191 21.79 18.21 -18.49
C ALA A 191 23.11 18.27 -19.28
N ALA A 192 23.67 17.12 -19.66
CA ALA A 192 24.88 17.02 -20.48
C ALA A 192 24.69 17.66 -21.87
N TRP A 193 23.55 17.38 -22.54
CA TRP A 193 23.22 17.99 -23.84
C TRP A 193 23.08 19.51 -23.74
N ILE A 194 22.42 20.02 -22.70
CA ILE A 194 22.32 21.47 -22.44
C ILE A 194 23.71 22.07 -22.25
N ALA A 195 24.55 21.49 -21.39
CA ALA A 195 25.90 21.96 -21.11
C ALA A 195 26.76 22.01 -22.37
N ALA A 196 26.75 20.94 -23.18
CA ALA A 196 27.48 20.88 -24.45
C ALA A 196 27.07 22.00 -25.40
N ARG A 197 25.77 22.31 -25.50
CA ARG A 197 25.26 23.38 -26.38
C ARG A 197 25.71 24.78 -25.93
N PHE A 198 25.78 25.02 -24.62
CA PHE A 198 26.23 26.31 -24.09
C PHE A 198 27.75 26.49 -24.17
N LEU A 199 28.52 25.43 -23.94
CA LEU A 199 29.97 25.44 -24.09
C LEU A 199 30.39 25.59 -25.56
N GLY A 200 29.70 24.91 -26.49
CA GLY A 200 29.91 25.10 -27.94
C GLY A 200 29.71 26.55 -28.38
N LYS A 201 28.60 27.18 -27.96
CA LYS A 201 28.33 28.60 -28.26
C LYS A 201 29.37 29.57 -27.68
N ARG A 202 30.01 29.24 -26.55
CA ARG A 202 31.10 30.06 -25.99
C ARG A 202 32.38 29.93 -26.80
N ARG A 203 32.68 28.73 -27.31
CA ARG A 203 33.84 28.47 -28.17
C ARG A 203 33.74 29.23 -29.50
N ASP A 204 32.56 29.26 -30.12
CA ASP A 204 32.34 30.00 -31.37
C ASP A 204 32.51 31.52 -31.19
N ARG A 205 32.05 32.07 -30.06
CA ARG A 205 32.24 33.50 -29.73
C ARG A 205 33.69 33.86 -29.42
N ALA A 206 34.43 32.98 -28.74
CA ALA A 206 35.85 33.20 -28.47
C ALA A 206 36.67 33.21 -29.78
N THR A 207 36.27 32.40 -30.76
CA THR A 207 36.94 32.32 -32.06
C THR A 207 36.68 33.57 -32.92
N GLN A 208 35.51 34.21 -32.79
CA GLN A 208 35.19 35.49 -33.47
C GLN A 208 35.84 36.73 -32.86
N LEU A 209 36.41 36.65 -31.65
CA LEU A 209 37.07 37.79 -30.99
C LEU A 209 38.61 37.81 -31.19
N VAL A 210 39.16 36.76 -31.80
CA VAL A 210 40.62 36.58 -32.00
C VAL A 210 41.00 36.64 -33.49
N GLY A 211 40.02 36.69 -34.40
CA GLY A 211 40.22 36.93 -35.84
C GLY A 211 39.62 38.27 -36.24
#